data_AF-A0A1M3M885-F1
#
_entry.id   AF-A0A1M3M885-F1
#
_cell.length_a   1.000
_cell.length_b   1.000
_cell.length_c   1.000
_cell.angle_alpha   90.00
_cell.angle_beta   90.00
_cell.angle_gamma   90.00
#
_symmetry.space_group_name_H-M   'P 1'
#
loop_
_entity.id
_entity.type
_entity.pdbx_description
1 polymer ?
#
loop_
_entity_poly.entity_id
_entity_poly.type
_entity_poly.pdbx_seq_one_letter_code
_entity_poly.pdbx_strand_id
1 'polypeptide(L)'
;MKTCPNCQAEVENNFEVCWNCHYSFVEKTVVKFMSEEEQAHYRPINCLRCTEVPMVYTGVFRFHEGTNYGVLGNIFEAFENKESFEIYLCPHCGKAEFFTPK
;
A
#
# COMPACT_ATOMS: atom_id res chain seq x y z
N MET A 1 -25.77 11.91 18.81
CA MET A 1 -24.64 12.15 17.88
C MET A 1 -23.44 12.55 18.71
N LYS A 2 -22.25 12.22 18.24
CA LYS A 2 -20.95 12.53 18.85
C LYS A 2 -20.04 13.12 17.78
N THR A 3 -19.14 14.00 18.17
CA THR A 3 -18.16 14.61 17.27
C THR A 3 -16.91 13.75 17.21
N CYS A 4 -16.43 13.44 16.01
CA CYS A 4 -15.16 12.74 15.82
C CYS A 4 -13.99 13.63 16.28
N PRO A 5 -13.12 13.18 17.20
CA PRO A 5 -11.99 13.99 17.66
C PRO A 5 -10.89 14.15 16.60
N ASN A 6 -10.84 13.28 15.59
CA ASN A 6 -9.82 13.31 14.53
C ASN A 6 -10.18 14.22 13.35
N CYS A 7 -11.44 14.19 12.88
CA CYS A 7 -11.87 14.94 11.69
C CYS A 7 -13.05 15.89 11.92
N GLN A 8 -13.56 15.99 13.15
CA GLN A 8 -14.66 16.88 13.56
C GLN A 8 -16.03 16.60 12.92
N ALA A 9 -16.17 15.54 12.11
CA ALA A 9 -17.45 15.12 11.58
C ALA A 9 -18.43 14.68 12.68
N GLU A 10 -19.73 14.93 12.46
CA GLU A 10 -20.80 14.37 13.30
C GLU A 10 -21.03 12.89 12.98
N VAL A 11 -21.03 12.06 14.02
CA VAL A 11 -21.19 10.61 13.94
C VAL A 11 -22.35 10.20 14.85
N GLU A 12 -23.20 9.26 14.44
CA GLU A 12 -24.25 8.76 15.32
C GLU A 12 -23.65 7.96 16.51
N ASN A 13 -24.40 7.89 17.62
CA ASN A 13 -23.86 7.33 18.88
C ASN A 13 -23.63 5.81 18.82
N ASN A 14 -24.37 5.12 17.95
CA ASN A 14 -24.31 3.68 17.67
C ASN A 14 -23.10 3.26 16.81
N PHE A 15 -22.45 4.15 16.08
CA PHE A 15 -21.26 3.79 15.32
C PHE A 15 -20.02 3.80 16.21
N GLU A 16 -19.26 2.72 16.16
CA GLU A 16 -17.98 2.60 16.88
C GLU A 16 -16.81 3.15 16.08
N VAL A 17 -17.00 3.42 14.78
CA VAL A 17 -16.00 3.97 13.87
C VAL A 17 -16.57 5.19 13.14
N CYS A 18 -15.76 6.24 12.97
CA CYS A 18 -16.14 7.42 12.21
C CYS A 18 -16.23 7.08 10.72
N TRP A 19 -17.38 7.36 10.10
CA TRP A 19 -17.63 7.14 8.68
C TRP A 19 -16.76 7.98 7.74
N ASN A 20 -16.23 9.12 8.22
CA ASN A 20 -15.46 10.05 7.39
C ASN A 20 -13.95 9.77 7.39
N CYS A 21 -13.37 9.46 8.56
CA CYS A 21 -11.92 9.31 8.70
C CYS A 21 -11.48 7.98 9.32
N HIS A 22 -12.40 7.03 9.50
CA HIS A 22 -12.14 5.71 10.08
C HIS A 22 -11.54 5.73 11.50
N TYR A 23 -11.75 6.80 12.26
CA TYR A 23 -11.36 6.86 13.67
C TYR A 23 -12.24 5.92 14.51
N SER A 24 -11.64 4.93 15.16
CA SER A 24 -12.28 4.05 16.14
C SER A 24 -12.46 4.78 17.47
N PHE A 25 -13.71 4.88 17.92
CA PHE A 25 -14.04 5.48 19.22
C PHE A 25 -13.70 4.55 20.39
N VAL A 26 -13.51 3.25 20.13
CA VAL A 26 -13.10 2.24 21.13
C VAL A 26 -11.58 2.24 21.29
N GLU A 27 -10.85 2.11 20.19
CA GLU A 27 -9.38 1.99 20.19
C GLU A 27 -8.67 3.35 20.24
N LYS A 28 -9.42 4.45 20.03
CA LYS A 28 -8.91 5.83 19.98
C LYS A 28 -7.81 6.04 18.94
N THR A 29 -7.90 5.34 17.81
CA THR A 29 -6.96 5.44 16.69
C THR A 29 -7.70 5.38 15.35
N VAL A 30 -7.07 5.85 14.28
CA VAL A 30 -7.58 5.65 12.92
C VAL A 30 -7.28 4.21 12.50
N VAL A 31 -8.33 3.42 12.29
CA VAL A 31 -8.19 2.04 11.80
C VAL A 31 -8.06 2.06 10.29
N LYS A 32 -7.19 1.20 9.77
CA LYS A 32 -7.09 0.95 8.33
C LYS A 32 -7.84 -0.34 8.02
N PHE A 33 -8.83 -0.24 7.15
CA PHE A 33 -9.47 -1.40 6.55
C PHE A 33 -8.63 -1.81 5.36
N MET A 34 -8.04 -3.01 5.44
CA MET A 34 -7.25 -3.61 4.37
C MET A 34 -7.96 -4.85 3.88
N SER A 35 -7.96 -5.08 2.56
CA SER A 35 -8.46 -6.33 1.98
C SER A 35 -7.63 -7.53 2.44
N GLU A 36 -8.15 -8.74 2.29
CA GLU A 36 -7.41 -9.97 2.61
C GLU A 36 -6.12 -10.08 1.80
N GLU A 37 -6.15 -9.68 0.52
CA GLU A 37 -4.96 -9.61 -0.34
C GLU A 37 -3.95 -8.59 0.17
N GLU A 38 -4.40 -7.39 0.55
CA GLU A 38 -3.51 -6.37 1.11
C GLU A 38 -2.88 -6.82 2.43
N GLN A 39 -3.64 -7.50 3.31
CA GLN A 39 -3.13 -8.02 4.57
C GLN A 39 -2.07 -9.11 4.37
N ALA A 40 -2.26 -10.01 3.40
CA ALA A 40 -1.28 -11.05 3.08
C ALA A 40 0.07 -10.45 2.66
N HIS A 41 0.05 -9.36 1.89
CA HIS A 41 1.24 -8.70 1.35
C HIS A 41 1.79 -7.57 2.25
N TYR A 42 1.03 -7.12 3.25
CA TYR A 42 1.43 -6.00 4.11
C TYR A 42 2.72 -6.28 4.89
N ARG A 43 3.63 -5.32 4.83
CA ARG A 43 4.87 -5.25 5.62
C ARG A 43 4.91 -3.88 6.30
N PRO A 44 4.84 -3.82 7.64
CA PRO A 44 4.98 -2.55 8.34
C PRO A 44 6.45 -2.11 8.29
N ILE A 45 6.76 -1.21 7.35
CA ILE A 45 8.11 -0.65 7.18
C ILE A 45 8.08 0.87 7.31
N ASN A 46 9.14 1.42 7.91
CA ASN A 46 9.39 2.85 7.95
C ASN A 46 10.43 3.24 6.89
N CYS A 47 10.30 4.45 6.36
CA CYS A 47 11.26 4.96 5.40
C CYS A 47 12.64 5.12 6.04
N LEU A 48 13.67 4.45 5.51
CA LEU A 48 15.05 4.59 6.02
C LEU A 48 15.62 6.01 5.93
N ARG A 49 15.02 6.90 5.11
CA ARG A 49 15.40 8.32 5.00
C ARG A 49 14.62 9.22 5.95
N CYS A 50 13.42 8.80 6.34
CA CYS A 50 12.51 9.54 7.21
C CYS A 50 12.07 8.56 8.29
N THR A 51 12.95 8.24 9.23
CA THR A 51 12.94 7.06 10.12
C THR A 51 11.61 6.80 10.86
N GLU A 52 10.77 7.82 10.99
CA GLU A 52 9.46 7.79 11.67
C GLU A 52 8.25 7.83 10.72
N VAL A 53 8.48 7.88 9.41
CA VAL A 53 7.42 7.95 8.40
C VAL A 53 7.13 6.53 7.89
N PRO A 54 5.94 5.97 8.19
CA PRO A 54 5.54 4.67 7.67
C PRO A 54 5.36 4.74 6.15
N MET A 55 5.80 3.71 5.45
CA MET A 55 5.64 3.64 3.99
C MET A 55 4.27 3.09 3.60
N VAL A 56 3.77 3.53 2.46
CA VAL A 56 2.47 3.16 1.90
C VAL A 56 2.67 2.03 0.90
N TYR A 57 1.99 0.91 1.11
CA TYR A 57 1.92 -0.19 0.14
C TYR A 57 1.16 0.26 -1.10
N THR A 58 1.70 -0.02 -2.28
CA THR A 58 1.10 0.41 -3.56
C THR A 58 0.66 -0.75 -4.46
N GLY A 59 0.90 -2.01 -4.05
CA GLY A 59 0.55 -3.19 -4.82
C GLY A 59 1.76 -3.98 -5.31
N VAL A 60 1.45 -5.06 -6.05
CA VAL A 60 2.43 -5.88 -6.77
C VAL A 60 2.50 -5.42 -8.22
N PHE A 61 3.69 -5.01 -8.65
CA PHE A 61 3.98 -4.59 -10.02
C PHE A 61 4.77 -5.66 -10.73
N ARG A 62 4.40 -5.96 -11.98
CA ARG A 62 5.11 -6.91 -12.85
C ARG A 62 5.96 -6.12 -13.83
N PHE A 63 7.26 -6.37 -13.83
CA PHE A 63 8.20 -5.76 -14.76
C PHE A 63 8.55 -6.76 -15.85
N HIS A 64 8.66 -6.25 -17.07
CA HIS A 64 9.21 -6.99 -18.20
C HIS A 64 10.69 -6.64 -18.29
N GLU A 65 11.57 -7.60 -17.99
CA GLU A 65 12.97 -7.49 -18.37
C GLU A 65 13.12 -7.96 -19.82
N GLY A 66 13.05 -7.03 -20.78
CA GLY A 66 13.16 -7.36 -22.21
C GLY A 66 13.50 -6.15 -23.08
N THR A 67 14.55 -6.26 -23.89
CA THR A 67 15.01 -5.19 -24.79
C THR A 67 14.21 -5.26 -26.08
N ASN A 68 13.53 -4.17 -26.46
CA ASN A 68 12.84 -4.05 -27.75
C ASN A 68 13.83 -4.22 -28.92
N TYR A 69 13.98 -5.43 -29.47
CA TYR A 69 14.59 -5.65 -30.78
C TYR A 69 13.50 -6.07 -31.76
N GLY A 70 13.16 -5.15 -32.66
CA GLY A 70 11.94 -5.17 -33.45
C GLY A 70 11.72 -6.38 -34.37
N VAL A 71 10.44 -6.58 -34.71
CA VAL A 71 9.81 -7.27 -35.86
C VAL A 71 10.25 -8.71 -36.21
N LEU A 72 11.38 -9.23 -35.70
CA LEU A 72 11.87 -10.60 -35.94
C LEU A 72 12.54 -11.19 -34.68
N GLY A 73 11.93 -11.00 -33.51
CA GLY A 73 12.41 -11.48 -32.21
C GLY A 73 11.78 -12.82 -31.79
N ASN A 74 12.64 -13.84 -31.69
CA ASN A 74 12.49 -15.18 -31.12
C ASN A 74 11.14 -15.66 -30.53
N ILE A 75 10.64 -16.74 -31.11
CA ILE A 75 9.65 -17.72 -30.60
C ILE A 75 9.99 -18.32 -29.21
N PHE A 76 11.12 -17.93 -28.61
CA PHE A 76 11.66 -18.39 -27.32
C PHE A 76 11.56 -17.34 -26.19
N GLU A 77 11.00 -16.15 -26.44
CA GLU A 77 10.71 -15.14 -25.41
C GLU A 77 9.60 -15.54 -24.43
N ALA A 78 8.99 -16.72 -24.59
CA ALA A 78 7.98 -17.26 -23.66
C ALA A 78 8.51 -17.51 -22.22
N PHE A 79 9.82 -17.36 -22.00
CA PHE A 79 10.50 -17.47 -20.71
C PHE A 79 11.16 -16.15 -20.27
N GLU A 80 10.65 -14.99 -20.71
CA GLU A 80 10.98 -13.71 -20.07
C GLU A 80 10.74 -13.81 -18.56
N ASN A 81 11.78 -13.58 -17.77
CA ASN A 81 11.69 -13.52 -16.32
C ASN A 81 10.77 -12.36 -15.93
N LYS A 82 9.50 -12.66 -15.69
CA LYS A 82 8.53 -11.69 -15.16
C LYS A 82 8.82 -11.49 -13.69
N GLU A 83 9.71 -10.56 -13.37
CA GLU A 83 9.95 -10.19 -11.99
C GLU A 83 8.78 -9.36 -11.47
N SER A 84 8.18 -9.85 -10.39
CA SER A 84 7.08 -9.18 -9.69
C SER A 84 7.63 -8.61 -8.40
N PHE A 85 7.26 -7.38 -8.06
CA PHE A 85 7.68 -6.71 -6.82
C PHE A 85 6.50 -6.06 -6.12
N GLU A 86 6.44 -6.24 -4.81
CA GLU A 86 5.68 -5.38 -3.91
C GLU A 86 6.40 -4.03 -3.80
N ILE A 87 5.70 -2.93 -4.06
CA ILE A 87 6.29 -1.58 -3.99
C ILE A 87 5.70 -0.80 -2.82
N TYR A 88 6.59 -0.20 -2.03
CA TYR A 88 6.25 0.70 -0.93
C TYR A 88 6.79 2.10 -1.22
N LEU A 89 5.98 3.14 -1.00
CA LEU A 89 6.36 4.53 -1.21
C LEU A 89 6.34 5.33 0.10
N CYS A 90 7.37 6.16 0.32
CA CYS A 90 7.37 7.13 1.40
C CYS A 90 6.55 8.38 0.99
N PRO A 91 5.47 8.71 1.71
CA PRO A 91 4.62 9.87 1.37
C PRO A 91 5.33 11.21 1.61
N HIS A 92 6.44 11.24 2.36
CA HIS A 92 7.17 12.45 2.68
C HIS A 92 8.28 12.78 1.67
N CYS A 93 9.14 11.81 1.33
CA CYS A 93 10.31 12.04 0.47
C CYS A 93 10.28 11.31 -0.89
N GLY A 94 9.22 10.55 -1.18
CA GLY A 94 9.07 9.83 -2.45
C GLY A 94 9.98 8.62 -2.62
N LYS A 95 10.73 8.20 -1.58
CA LYS A 95 11.53 6.97 -1.63
C LYS A 95 10.64 5.77 -1.96
N ALA A 96 11.03 4.98 -2.95
CA ALA A 96 10.44 3.70 -3.27
C ALA A 96 11.31 2.54 -2.76
N GLU A 97 10.68 1.51 -2.21
CA GLU A 97 11.32 0.25 -1.81
C GLU A 97 10.59 -0.92 -2.47
N PHE A 98 11.37 -1.88 -2.97
CA PHE A 98 10.90 -3.05 -3.72
C PHE A 98 11.14 -4.31 -2.89
N PHE A 99 10.13 -5.16 -2.79
CA PHE A 99 10.22 -6.45 -2.10
C PHE A 99 9.71 -7.56 -3.01
N THR A 100 10.28 -8.75 -2.88
CA THR A 100 9.70 -9.94 -3.51
C THR A 100 8.32 -10.23 -2.89
N PRO A 101 7.29 -10.59 -3.69
CA PRO A 101 5.98 -10.99 -3.18
C PRO A 101 6.11 -12.10 -2.12
N LYS A 102 5.28 -12.02 -1.08
CA LYS A 102 5.08 -13.14 -0.12
C LYS A 102 4.30 -14.30 -0.72
#